data_AF-A0A540X3X1-F1
#
_entry.id   AF-A0A540X3X1-F1
#
_cell.length_a   1.000
_cell.length_b   1.000
_cell.length_c   1.000
_cell.angle_alpha   90.00
_cell.angle_beta   90.00
_cell.angle_gamma   90.00
#
_symmetry.space_group_name_H-M   'P 1'
#
loop_
_entity.id
_entity.type
_entity.pdbx_description
1 polymer ?
#
loop_
_entity_poly.entity_id
_entity_poly.type
_entity_poly.pdbx_seq_one_letter_code
_entity_poly.pdbx_strand_id
1 'polypeptide(L)'
;MRTTQQWSRLGGLFIAGLAVLAACAVLVPRLLGFAAGPEAEVITVLKQTEAYGLSLPIPHAAAPLVSQEHHFARITVTVEPGAKRAEAFATLDFKGTLGPTQVGTAGVERVPFVFKNGDWEPEPSAAPRLVAVVAALEARRRALETANAEALSRLTVPGNPGVAGPEWEELKMMRGRVYRAEAWYIRLEREEAVVTEHWRLQGSLPSRPVDTRGQRSLSLTLHGDEFLFSPGLM
;
A
#
# COMPACT_ATOMS: atom_id res chain seq x y z
N MET A 1 8.50 -27.97 57.03
CA MET A 1 9.23 -28.34 55.78
C MET A 1 8.20 -28.72 54.73
N ARG A 2 7.94 -27.85 53.74
CA ARG A 2 7.06 -28.20 52.59
C ARG A 2 7.87 -29.07 51.64
N THR A 3 7.41 -30.30 51.42
CA THR A 3 8.08 -31.31 50.58
C THR A 3 8.12 -30.88 49.12
N THR A 4 9.24 -31.14 48.44
CA THR A 4 9.52 -30.88 47.01
C THR A 4 8.40 -31.34 46.06
N GLN A 5 7.60 -32.32 46.47
CA GLN A 5 6.44 -32.84 45.74
C GLN A 5 5.23 -31.86 45.67
N GLN A 6 5.11 -30.91 46.61
CA GLN A 6 4.10 -29.84 46.53
C GLN A 6 4.49 -28.74 45.55
N TRP A 7 5.79 -28.44 45.41
CA TRP A 7 6.29 -27.45 44.48
C TRP A 7 6.15 -27.88 43.02
N SER A 8 6.35 -29.17 42.71
CA SER A 8 6.13 -29.70 41.35
C SER A 8 4.65 -29.70 40.94
N ARG A 9 3.72 -29.96 41.87
CA ARG A 9 2.28 -29.88 41.62
C ARG A 9 1.80 -28.43 41.42
N LEU A 10 2.31 -27.48 42.20
CA LEU A 10 2.02 -26.06 42.04
C LEU A 10 2.59 -25.49 40.73
N GLY A 11 3.83 -25.87 40.37
CA GLY A 11 4.43 -25.49 39.09
C GLY A 11 3.69 -26.07 37.88
N GLY A 12 3.26 -27.33 37.97
CA GLY A 12 2.46 -27.98 36.91
C GLY A 12 1.09 -27.33 36.71
N LEU A 13 0.40 -26.94 37.78
CA LEU A 13 -0.88 -26.21 37.70
C LEU A 13 -0.70 -24.81 37.09
N PHE A 14 0.40 -24.14 37.39
CA PHE A 14 0.70 -22.82 36.83
C PHE A 14 0.98 -22.90 35.32
N ILE A 15 1.77 -23.89 34.88
CA ILE A 15 2.05 -24.14 33.46
C ILE A 15 0.78 -24.54 32.72
N ALA A 16 -0.04 -25.43 33.30
CA ALA A 16 -1.32 -25.82 32.70
C ALA A 16 -2.28 -24.63 32.59
N GLY A 17 -2.34 -23.76 33.62
CA GLY A 17 -3.11 -22.52 33.57
C GLY A 17 -2.64 -21.56 32.48
N LEU A 18 -1.32 -21.37 32.34
CA LEU A 18 -0.74 -20.57 31.26
C LEU A 18 -1.02 -21.16 29.87
N ALA A 19 -0.93 -22.48 29.73
CA ALA A 19 -1.22 -23.17 28.48
C ALA A 19 -2.69 -23.04 28.09
N VAL A 20 -3.62 -23.15 29.05
CA VAL A 20 -5.05 -22.93 28.82
C VAL A 20 -5.32 -21.47 28.45
N LEU A 21 -4.71 -20.50 29.14
CA LEU A 21 -4.84 -19.09 28.79
C LEU A 21 -4.29 -18.78 27.39
N ALA A 22 -3.14 -19.34 27.03
CA ALA A 22 -2.56 -19.20 25.70
C ALA A 22 -3.45 -19.87 24.62
N ALA A 23 -3.97 -21.07 24.89
CA ALA A 23 -4.89 -21.76 24.00
C ALA A 23 -6.18 -20.97 23.81
N CYS A 24 -6.76 -20.44 24.89
CA CYS A 24 -7.94 -19.58 24.83
C CYS A 24 -7.67 -18.29 24.05
N ALA A 25 -6.51 -17.65 24.24
CA ALA A 25 -6.14 -16.45 23.50
C ALA A 25 -6.06 -16.68 21.98
N VAL A 26 -5.74 -17.90 21.53
CA VAL A 26 -5.65 -18.25 20.11
C VAL A 26 -6.96 -18.82 19.56
N LEU A 27 -7.66 -19.66 20.32
CA LEU A 27 -8.84 -20.39 19.86
C LEU A 27 -10.15 -19.61 20.00
N VAL A 28 -10.29 -18.79 21.05
CA VAL A 28 -11.54 -18.02 21.27
C VAL A 28 -11.82 -17.04 20.13
N PRO A 29 -10.84 -16.26 19.61
CA PRO A 29 -11.08 -15.38 18.47
C PRO A 29 -11.51 -16.15 17.21
N ARG A 30 -10.90 -17.32 16.96
CA ARG A 30 -11.26 -18.17 15.82
C ARG A 30 -12.66 -18.76 15.94
N LEU A 31 -13.05 -19.22 17.13
CA LEU A 31 -14.38 -19.79 17.36
C LEU A 31 -15.50 -18.72 17.30
N LEU A 32 -15.20 -17.48 17.70
CA LEU A 32 -16.15 -16.37 17.57
C LEU A 32 -16.33 -15.91 16.12
N GLY A 33 -15.31 -16.03 15.27
CA GLY A 33 -15.40 -15.78 13.81
C GLY A 33 -16.46 -16.65 13.14
N PHE A 34 -16.46 -17.96 13.43
CA PHE A 34 -17.45 -18.91 12.88
C PHE A 34 -18.91 -18.58 13.21
N ALA A 35 -19.18 -17.89 14.32
CA ALA A 35 -20.53 -17.51 14.72
C ALA A 35 -21.00 -16.19 14.08
N ALA A 36 -20.07 -15.33 13.66
CA ALA A 36 -20.36 -14.00 13.13
C ALA A 36 -20.46 -13.95 11.59
N GLY A 37 -20.03 -15.03 10.91
CA GLY A 37 -20.11 -15.18 9.46
C GLY A 37 -18.88 -14.65 8.71
N PRO A 38 -18.69 -15.04 7.43
CA PRO A 38 -17.51 -14.68 6.65
C PRO A 38 -17.27 -13.16 6.52
N GLU A 39 -18.35 -12.37 6.48
CA GLU A 39 -18.27 -10.92 6.40
C GLU A 39 -17.56 -10.32 7.63
N ALA A 40 -17.89 -10.81 8.82
CA ALA A 40 -17.28 -10.35 10.06
C ALA A 40 -15.80 -10.75 10.15
N GLU A 41 -15.44 -11.93 9.65
CA GLU A 41 -14.04 -12.38 9.59
C GLU A 41 -13.22 -11.50 8.65
N VAL A 42 -13.72 -11.20 7.45
CA VAL A 42 -13.07 -10.28 6.49
C VAL A 42 -12.87 -8.88 7.09
N ILE A 43 -13.90 -8.32 7.74
CA ILE A 43 -13.78 -7.03 8.43
C ILE A 43 -12.72 -7.10 9.53
N THR A 44 -12.70 -8.20 10.29
CA THR A 44 -11.72 -8.40 11.36
C THR A 44 -10.30 -8.42 10.82
N VAL A 45 -10.06 -9.08 9.69
CA VAL A 45 -8.74 -9.10 9.05
C VAL A 45 -8.28 -7.70 8.66
N LEU A 46 -9.14 -6.89 8.03
CA LEU A 46 -8.82 -5.49 7.71
C LEU A 46 -8.52 -4.67 8.97
N LYS A 47 -9.35 -4.81 10.02
CA LYS A 47 -9.16 -4.10 11.29
C LYS A 47 -7.92 -4.52 12.07
N GLN A 48 -7.51 -5.78 11.98
CA GLN A 48 -6.27 -6.24 12.60
C GLN A 48 -5.06 -5.53 12.01
N THR A 49 -5.06 -5.22 10.71
CA THR A 49 -3.96 -4.47 10.11
C THR A 49 -3.78 -3.09 10.76
N GLU A 50 -4.86 -2.41 11.16
CA GLU A 50 -4.78 -1.09 11.84
C GLU A 50 -4.00 -1.16 13.16
N ALA A 51 -4.04 -2.29 13.86
CA ALA A 51 -3.33 -2.48 15.13
C ALA A 51 -1.86 -2.91 14.95
N TYR A 52 -1.57 -3.73 13.94
CA TYR A 52 -0.23 -4.30 13.73
C TYR A 52 0.62 -3.55 12.70
N GLY A 53 0.03 -2.55 12.02
CA GLY A 53 0.63 -1.87 10.90
C GLY A 53 0.46 -2.65 9.59
N LEU A 54 0.75 -1.97 8.49
CA LEU A 54 0.60 -2.47 7.13
C LEU A 54 1.92 -2.30 6.39
N SER A 55 2.42 -3.37 5.79
CA SER A 55 3.61 -3.37 4.94
C SER A 55 3.23 -3.92 3.57
N LEU A 56 3.21 -3.04 2.57
CA LEU A 56 2.76 -3.34 1.22
C LEU A 56 3.95 -3.46 0.27
N PRO A 57 4.15 -4.60 -0.42
CA PRO A 57 5.16 -4.69 -1.45
C PRO A 57 4.79 -3.80 -2.63
N ILE A 58 5.71 -2.90 -3.03
CA ILE A 58 5.54 -2.05 -4.20
C ILE A 58 6.40 -2.58 -5.33
N PRO A 59 5.81 -2.96 -6.48
CA PRO A 59 6.56 -3.32 -7.68
C PRO A 59 7.63 -2.28 -8.01
N HIS A 60 8.83 -2.74 -8.33
CA HIS A 60 9.98 -1.90 -8.72
C HIS A 60 10.56 -0.99 -7.63
N ALA A 61 10.01 -0.99 -6.41
CA ALA A 61 10.63 -0.33 -5.26
C ALA A 61 11.64 -1.26 -4.55
N ALA A 62 12.67 -0.68 -3.93
CA ALA A 62 13.66 -1.44 -3.17
C ALA A 62 13.18 -1.84 -1.76
N ALA A 63 12.15 -1.18 -1.24
CA ALA A 63 11.57 -1.39 0.08
C ALA A 63 10.04 -1.34 -0.01
N PRO A 64 9.30 -1.99 0.91
CA PRO A 64 7.86 -1.91 0.95
C PRO A 64 7.38 -0.50 1.34
N LEU A 65 6.13 -0.20 1.01
CA LEU A 65 5.38 0.91 1.58
C LEU A 65 4.92 0.51 2.97
N VAL A 66 5.41 1.22 4.00
CA VAL A 66 5.12 0.90 5.41
C VAL A 66 4.20 1.96 5.98
N SER A 67 3.11 1.53 6.63
CA SER A 67 2.20 2.43 7.32
C SER A 67 2.79 2.93 8.63
N GLN A 68 2.47 4.19 8.93
CA GLN A 68 2.61 4.78 10.26
C GLN A 68 1.24 4.85 10.94
N GLU A 69 0.22 5.17 10.16
CA GLU A 69 -1.18 5.21 10.56
C GLU A 69 -2.02 4.78 9.35
N HIS A 70 -3.04 3.95 9.57
CA HIS A 70 -4.07 3.73 8.56
C HIS A 70 -5.38 3.29 9.19
N HIS A 71 -6.48 3.54 8.47
CA HIS A 71 -7.81 3.24 8.92
C HIS A 71 -8.72 2.88 7.75
N PHE A 72 -9.43 1.77 7.89
CA PHE A 72 -10.51 1.35 7.00
C PHE A 72 -11.87 1.78 7.57
N ALA A 73 -12.55 2.68 6.87
CA ALA A 73 -13.90 3.10 7.20
C ALA A 73 -14.91 2.60 6.15
N ARG A 74 -16.20 2.59 6.52
CA ARG A 74 -17.32 2.26 5.61
C ARG A 74 -17.11 0.94 4.85
N ILE A 75 -16.75 -0.12 5.59
CA ILE A 75 -16.45 -1.42 5.03
C ILE A 75 -17.77 -2.13 4.67
N THR A 76 -17.90 -2.54 3.42
CA THR A 76 -18.96 -3.41 2.92
C THR A 76 -18.32 -4.66 2.34
N VAL A 77 -18.79 -5.85 2.74
CA VAL A 77 -18.26 -7.13 2.25
C VAL A 77 -19.34 -7.85 1.44
N THR A 78 -18.95 -8.33 0.27
CA THR A 78 -19.77 -9.23 -0.56
C THR A 78 -19.08 -10.58 -0.61
N VAL A 79 -19.77 -11.64 -0.20
CA VAL A 79 -19.23 -13.02 -0.19
C VAL A 79 -19.80 -13.79 -1.37
N GLU A 80 -18.93 -14.44 -2.15
CA GLU A 80 -19.36 -15.28 -3.26
C GLU A 80 -20.09 -16.55 -2.77
N PRO A 81 -21.02 -17.11 -3.58
CA PRO A 81 -21.62 -18.40 -3.28
C PRO A 81 -20.58 -19.48 -2.98
N GLY A 82 -20.74 -20.17 -1.86
CA GLY A 82 -19.80 -21.20 -1.39
C GLY A 82 -18.68 -20.69 -0.48
N ALA A 83 -18.67 -19.39 -0.13
CA ALA A 83 -17.82 -18.81 0.91
C ALA A 83 -16.32 -19.10 0.76
N LYS A 84 -15.83 -19.12 -0.48
CA LYS A 84 -14.40 -19.28 -0.80
C LYS A 84 -13.71 -17.98 -1.20
N ARG A 85 -14.51 -16.99 -1.58
CA ARG A 85 -14.08 -15.68 -2.06
C ARG A 85 -15.00 -14.61 -1.50
N ALA A 86 -14.43 -13.44 -1.26
CA ALA A 86 -15.16 -12.26 -0.87
C ALA A 86 -14.49 -11.03 -1.47
N GLU A 87 -15.25 -9.94 -1.58
CA GLU A 87 -14.74 -8.65 -1.99
C GLU A 87 -15.16 -7.62 -0.96
N ALA A 88 -14.18 -6.91 -0.39
CA ALA A 88 -14.42 -5.83 0.55
C ALA A 88 -14.23 -4.47 -0.14
N PHE A 89 -15.23 -3.61 0.00
CA PHE A 89 -15.17 -2.22 -0.40
C PHE A 89 -15.01 -1.37 0.85
N ALA A 90 -14.02 -0.50 0.88
CA ALA A 90 -13.75 0.35 2.04
C ALA A 90 -13.21 1.72 1.63
N THR A 91 -13.31 2.69 2.53
CA THR A 91 -12.52 3.91 2.47
C THR A 91 -11.23 3.69 3.26
N LEU A 92 -10.08 3.84 2.64
CA LEU A 92 -8.77 3.79 3.29
C LEU A 92 -8.25 5.21 3.50
N ASP A 93 -7.97 5.56 4.75
CA ASP A 93 -7.08 6.67 5.13
C ASP A 93 -5.74 6.04 5.51
N PHE A 94 -4.64 6.49 4.91
CA PHE A 94 -3.32 5.94 5.13
C PHE A 94 -2.27 7.05 5.15
N LYS A 95 -1.32 6.91 6.07
CA LYS A 95 -0.08 7.69 6.12
C LYS A 95 1.08 6.74 6.35
N GLY A 96 2.13 6.91 5.56
CA GLY A 96 3.28 6.03 5.62
C GLY A 96 4.44 6.54 4.76
N THR A 97 5.36 5.64 4.49
CA THR A 97 6.58 5.96 3.74
C THR A 97 6.99 4.84 2.80
N LEU A 98 7.43 5.23 1.60
CA LEU A 98 8.16 4.38 0.66
C LEU A 98 9.62 4.84 0.64
N GLY A 99 10.47 4.21 1.45
CA GLY A 99 11.83 4.71 1.68
C GLY A 99 11.81 6.16 2.20
N PRO A 100 12.45 7.13 1.52
CA PRO A 100 12.43 8.53 1.94
C PRO A 100 11.15 9.29 1.54
N THR A 101 10.31 8.72 0.67
CA THR A 101 9.11 9.38 0.14
C THR A 101 7.96 9.24 1.12
N GLN A 102 7.36 10.36 1.55
CA GLN A 102 6.12 10.32 2.33
C GLN A 102 4.94 9.96 1.42
N VAL A 103 4.04 9.10 1.91
CA VAL A 103 2.84 8.70 1.17
C VAL A 103 1.64 8.87 2.07
N GLY A 104 0.71 9.73 1.64
CA GLY A 104 -0.61 9.87 2.25
C GLY A 104 -1.67 9.50 1.24
N THR A 105 -2.70 8.76 1.64
CA THR A 105 -3.89 8.56 0.82
C THR A 105 -5.18 8.68 1.59
N ALA A 106 -6.20 9.18 0.91
CA ALA A 106 -7.59 9.06 1.33
C ALA A 106 -8.40 8.64 0.11
N GLY A 107 -9.11 7.51 0.19
CA GLY A 107 -9.94 7.09 -0.92
C GLY A 107 -10.47 5.68 -0.90
N VAL A 108 -11.05 5.26 -2.02
CA VAL A 108 -11.78 3.99 -2.15
C VAL A 108 -10.82 2.84 -2.45
N GLU A 109 -10.93 1.80 -1.63
CA GLU A 109 -10.21 0.55 -1.79
C GLU A 109 -11.18 -0.60 -2.15
N ARG A 110 -10.67 -1.55 -2.94
CA ARG A 110 -11.39 -2.77 -3.31
C ARG A 110 -10.46 -3.94 -3.05
N VAL A 111 -10.72 -4.69 -1.99
CA VAL A 111 -9.84 -5.73 -1.49
C VAL A 111 -10.45 -7.11 -1.80
N PRO A 112 -9.88 -7.88 -2.74
CA PRO A 112 -10.27 -9.26 -2.93
C PRO A 112 -9.77 -10.10 -1.77
N PHE A 113 -10.58 -11.06 -1.35
CA PHE A 113 -10.28 -12.01 -0.29
C PHE A 113 -10.47 -13.43 -0.79
N VAL A 114 -9.60 -14.31 -0.34
CA VAL A 114 -9.69 -15.75 -0.54
C VAL A 114 -9.72 -16.47 0.80
N PHE A 115 -10.56 -17.49 0.91
CA PHE A 115 -10.56 -18.36 2.08
C PHE A 115 -9.55 -19.49 1.86
N LYS A 116 -8.46 -19.49 2.63
CA LYS A 116 -7.37 -20.45 2.48
C LYS A 116 -6.87 -20.87 3.85
N ASN A 117 -6.58 -22.16 4.02
CA ASN A 117 -6.08 -22.74 5.27
C ASN A 117 -6.96 -22.45 6.51
N GLY A 118 -8.24 -22.19 6.31
CA GLY A 118 -9.19 -21.89 7.39
C GLY A 118 -9.28 -20.42 7.80
N ASP A 119 -8.57 -19.51 7.11
CA ASP A 119 -8.59 -18.07 7.38
C ASP A 119 -8.86 -17.28 6.08
N TRP A 120 -9.41 -16.07 6.22
CA TRP A 120 -9.57 -15.12 5.11
C TRP A 120 -8.30 -14.31 4.91
N GLU A 121 -7.75 -14.32 3.71
CA GLU A 121 -6.53 -13.59 3.37
C GLU A 121 -6.80 -12.62 2.21
N PRO A 122 -6.32 -11.36 2.30
CA PRO A 122 -6.43 -10.43 1.19
C PRO A 122 -5.43 -10.79 0.08
N GLU A 123 -5.89 -10.82 -1.16
CA GLU A 123 -5.06 -11.18 -2.32
C GLU A 123 -5.25 -10.13 -3.44
N PRO A 124 -4.19 -9.48 -3.95
CA PRO A 124 -2.77 -9.68 -3.62
C PRO A 124 -2.30 -8.98 -2.34
N SER A 125 -3.07 -8.03 -1.80
CA SER A 125 -2.73 -7.31 -0.57
C SER A 125 -3.98 -6.67 0.04
N ALA A 126 -3.88 -6.12 1.25
CA ALA A 126 -4.99 -5.42 1.91
C ALA A 126 -5.32 -4.03 1.33
N ALA A 127 -4.49 -3.50 0.42
CA ALA A 127 -4.72 -2.21 -0.22
C ALA A 127 -4.21 -2.21 -1.69
N PRO A 128 -4.78 -3.07 -2.55
CA PRO A 128 -4.23 -3.32 -3.89
C PRO A 128 -4.26 -2.09 -4.79
N ARG A 129 -5.26 -1.22 -4.68
CA ARG A 129 -5.32 -0.01 -5.50
C ARG A 129 -4.29 1.03 -5.06
N LEU A 130 -4.11 1.21 -3.75
CA LEU A 130 -3.00 2.02 -3.24
C LEU A 130 -1.65 1.50 -3.75
N VAL A 131 -1.43 0.18 -3.71
CA VAL A 131 -0.23 -0.45 -4.28
C VAL A 131 -0.07 -0.11 -5.76
N ALA A 132 -1.13 -0.24 -6.55
CA ALA A 132 -1.10 0.04 -7.98
C ALA A 132 -0.76 1.51 -8.30
N VAL A 133 -1.34 2.47 -7.58
CA VAL A 133 -1.01 3.90 -7.76
C VAL A 133 0.44 4.18 -7.38
N VAL A 134 0.88 3.70 -6.22
CA VAL A 134 2.24 3.94 -5.73
C VAL A 134 3.28 3.25 -6.64
N ALA A 135 2.96 2.09 -7.21
CA ALA A 135 3.78 1.43 -8.21
C ALA A 135 3.95 2.28 -9.48
N ALA A 136 2.86 2.87 -9.98
CA ALA A 136 2.91 3.77 -11.15
C ALA A 136 3.75 5.03 -10.87
N LEU A 137 3.60 5.63 -9.68
CA LEU A 137 4.38 6.79 -9.24
C LEU A 137 5.87 6.46 -9.11
N GLU A 138 6.22 5.31 -8.52
CA GLU A 138 7.60 4.88 -8.37
C GLU A 138 8.24 4.54 -9.73
N ALA A 139 7.50 3.86 -10.62
CA ALA A 139 7.96 3.59 -11.98
C ALA A 139 8.26 4.91 -12.73
N ARG A 140 7.38 5.91 -12.60
CA ARG A 140 7.59 7.25 -13.16
C ARG A 140 8.83 7.92 -12.56
N ARG A 141 8.96 7.95 -11.24
CA ARG A 141 10.10 8.56 -10.54
C ARG A 141 11.43 7.98 -11.04
N ARG A 142 11.51 6.65 -11.17
CA ARG A 142 12.69 5.95 -11.72
C ARG A 142 12.97 6.29 -13.17
N ALA A 143 11.92 6.39 -13.99
CA ALA A 143 12.05 6.75 -15.39
C ALA A 143 12.51 8.20 -15.56
N LEU A 144 12.06 9.14 -14.71
CA LEU A 144 12.57 10.52 -14.65
C LEU A 144 14.02 10.57 -14.18
N GLU A 145 14.37 9.82 -13.13
CA GLU A 145 15.73 9.76 -12.61
C GLU A 145 16.73 9.21 -13.64
N THR A 146 16.28 8.32 -14.52
CA THR A 146 17.10 7.75 -15.61
C THR A 146 16.92 8.45 -16.97
N ALA A 147 16.03 9.45 -17.08
CA ALA A 147 15.60 10.07 -18.33
C ALA A 147 15.24 9.03 -19.42
N ASN A 148 14.50 8.01 -19.04
CA ASN A 148 14.05 6.94 -19.93
C ASN A 148 12.67 7.28 -20.54
N ALA A 149 12.68 7.82 -21.76
CA ALA A 149 11.46 8.17 -22.51
C ALA A 149 10.56 6.95 -22.75
N GLU A 150 11.14 5.79 -23.05
CA GLU A 150 10.39 4.58 -23.37
C GLU A 150 9.62 4.09 -22.13
N ALA A 151 10.28 4.04 -20.97
CA ALA A 151 9.64 3.68 -19.72
C ALA A 151 8.50 4.63 -19.36
N LEU A 152 8.68 5.94 -19.55
CA LEU A 152 7.62 6.93 -19.32
C LEU A 152 6.43 6.74 -20.27
N SER A 153 6.68 6.48 -21.56
CA SER A 153 5.62 6.30 -22.55
C SER A 153 4.69 5.11 -22.25
N ARG A 154 5.21 4.07 -21.59
CA ARG A 154 4.43 2.89 -21.15
C ARG A 154 3.52 3.18 -19.95
N LEU A 155 3.76 4.27 -19.23
CA LEU A 155 2.96 4.66 -18.06
C LEU A 155 1.74 5.52 -18.44
N THR A 156 1.60 5.90 -19.71
CA THR A 156 0.47 6.73 -20.17
C THR A 156 -0.59 5.92 -20.88
N VAL A 157 -1.82 6.40 -20.81
CA VAL A 157 -2.93 5.89 -21.62
C VAL A 157 -2.58 5.93 -23.11
N PRO A 158 -2.99 4.91 -23.91
CA PRO A 158 -2.74 4.90 -25.35
C PRO A 158 -3.20 6.18 -26.04
N GLY A 159 -2.36 6.73 -26.92
CA GLY A 159 -2.66 7.96 -27.66
C GLY A 159 -2.27 9.26 -26.95
N ASN A 160 -1.75 9.19 -25.72
CA ASN A 160 -1.21 10.37 -25.03
C ASN A 160 0.27 10.58 -25.45
N PRO A 161 0.69 11.79 -25.87
CA PRO A 161 2.09 12.09 -26.12
C PRO A 161 2.86 12.09 -24.79
N GLY A 162 3.33 10.90 -24.37
CA GLY A 162 3.79 10.67 -23.01
C GLY A 162 4.80 11.72 -22.51
N VAL A 163 5.89 11.93 -23.26
CA VAL A 163 6.98 12.83 -22.84
C VAL A 163 7.35 13.79 -23.96
N ALA A 164 7.10 15.08 -23.74
CA ALA A 164 7.47 16.15 -24.66
C ALA A 164 7.65 17.47 -23.90
N GLY A 165 8.24 18.45 -24.57
CA GLY A 165 8.31 19.83 -24.10
C GLY A 165 9.63 20.21 -23.40
N PRO A 166 9.77 21.50 -23.03
CA PRO A 166 11.03 22.07 -22.55
C PRO A 166 11.57 21.37 -21.29
N GLU A 167 10.69 21.00 -20.36
CA GLU A 167 11.09 20.34 -19.11
C GLU A 167 11.78 18.99 -19.37
N TRP A 168 11.32 18.25 -20.39
CA TRP A 168 11.93 16.98 -20.76
C TRP A 168 13.30 17.17 -21.41
N GLU A 169 13.42 18.16 -22.30
CA GLU A 169 14.69 18.50 -22.93
C GLU A 169 15.73 18.92 -21.88
N GLU A 170 15.34 19.75 -20.90
CA GLU A 170 16.22 20.11 -19.79
C GLU A 170 16.64 18.88 -18.96
N LEU A 171 15.69 17.99 -18.65
CA LEU A 171 15.97 16.78 -17.87
C LEU A 171 16.99 15.86 -18.56
N LYS A 172 16.91 15.73 -19.90
CA LYS A 172 17.86 14.95 -20.71
C LYS A 172 19.26 15.55 -20.71
N MET A 173 19.38 16.87 -20.73
CA MET A 173 20.68 17.57 -20.73
C MET A 173 21.35 17.60 -19.35
N MET A 174 20.61 17.29 -18.29
CA MET A 174 21.09 17.37 -16.92
C MET A 174 22.11 16.28 -16.58
N ARG A 175 23.33 16.69 -16.20
CA ARG A 175 24.38 15.80 -15.68
C ARG A 175 24.25 15.62 -14.18
N GLY A 176 24.60 14.44 -13.69
CA GLY A 176 24.53 14.11 -12.25
C GLY A 176 23.11 14.27 -11.69
N ARG A 177 22.09 14.04 -12.52
CA ARG A 177 20.68 14.22 -12.19
C ARG A 177 20.29 13.36 -11.00
N VAL A 178 19.59 13.97 -10.05
CA VAL A 178 18.93 13.31 -8.93
C VAL A 178 17.50 13.83 -8.85
N TYR A 179 16.53 12.94 -9.08
CA TYR A 179 15.11 13.27 -8.96
C TYR A 179 14.54 12.59 -7.72
N ARG A 180 13.98 13.39 -6.80
CA ARG A 180 13.36 12.92 -5.56
C ARG A 180 11.89 13.31 -5.55
N ALA A 181 11.01 12.32 -5.39
CA ALA A 181 9.68 12.55 -4.86
C ALA A 181 9.81 12.64 -3.34
N GLU A 182 9.55 13.82 -2.76
CA GLU A 182 9.62 14.03 -1.32
C GLU A 182 8.31 13.59 -0.64
N ALA A 183 7.17 13.81 -1.30
CA ALA A 183 5.87 13.36 -0.83
C ALA A 183 4.87 13.11 -1.97
N TRP A 184 3.98 12.15 -1.76
CA TRP A 184 2.80 11.91 -2.57
C TRP A 184 1.54 11.94 -1.68
N TYR A 185 0.61 12.83 -2.00
CA TYR A 185 -0.71 12.87 -1.39
C TYR A 185 -1.75 12.45 -2.42
N ILE A 186 -2.36 11.29 -2.20
CA ILE A 186 -3.17 10.55 -3.18
C ILE A 186 -4.63 10.61 -2.76
N ARG A 187 -5.46 11.22 -3.61
CA ARG A 187 -6.91 11.09 -3.53
C ARG A 187 -7.34 9.97 -4.48
N LEU A 188 -7.80 8.86 -3.91
CA LEU A 188 -8.17 7.66 -4.67
C LEU A 188 -9.69 7.57 -4.83
N GLU A 189 -10.16 7.69 -6.06
CA GLU A 189 -11.57 7.53 -6.43
C GLU A 189 -11.78 6.15 -7.06
N ARG A 190 -12.99 5.87 -7.57
CA ARG A 190 -13.35 4.53 -8.09
C ARG A 190 -12.57 4.10 -9.33
N GLU A 191 -12.24 5.00 -10.23
CA GLU A 191 -11.53 4.70 -11.48
C GLU A 191 -10.38 5.67 -11.73
N GLU A 192 -10.13 6.58 -10.79
CA GLU A 192 -9.18 7.67 -10.93
C GLU A 192 -8.38 7.85 -9.65
N ALA A 193 -7.17 8.38 -9.79
CA ALA A 193 -6.37 8.86 -8.68
C ALA A 193 -5.79 10.22 -9.03
N VAL A 194 -5.94 11.18 -8.12
CA VAL A 194 -5.30 12.49 -8.22
C VAL A 194 -4.20 12.57 -7.17
N VAL A 195 -2.99 12.85 -7.61
CA VAL A 195 -1.79 12.85 -6.77
C VAL A 195 -1.18 14.24 -6.75
N THR A 196 -1.03 14.79 -5.56
CA THR A 196 -0.14 15.93 -5.36
C THR A 196 1.24 15.42 -5.04
N GLU A 197 2.21 15.70 -5.91
CA GLU A 197 3.61 15.34 -5.74
C GLU A 197 4.43 16.56 -5.33
N HIS A 198 5.16 16.43 -4.23
CA HIS A 198 6.24 17.35 -3.86
C HIS A 198 7.54 16.75 -4.35
N TRP A 199 8.32 17.51 -5.12
CA TRP A 199 9.50 17.00 -5.78
C TRP A 199 10.68 17.94 -5.64
N ARG A 200 11.88 17.36 -5.78
CA ARG A 200 13.15 18.05 -5.88
C ARG A 200 13.98 17.46 -7.00
N LEU A 201 14.49 18.32 -7.86
CA LEU A 201 15.40 17.98 -8.94
C LEU A 201 16.74 18.68 -8.70
N GLN A 202 17.80 17.87 -8.62
CA GLN A 202 19.17 18.36 -8.48
C GLN A 202 20.03 17.87 -9.64
N GLY A 203 21.02 18.65 -10.02
CA GLY A 203 22.00 18.28 -11.04
C GLY A 203 22.69 19.50 -11.62
N SER A 204 23.20 19.38 -12.84
CA SER A 204 23.83 20.50 -13.54
C SER A 204 23.47 20.50 -15.01
N LEU A 205 22.99 21.64 -15.49
CA LEU A 205 22.88 21.95 -16.91
C LEU A 205 24.20 22.56 -17.41
N PRO A 206 24.47 22.57 -18.73
CA PRO A 206 25.66 23.22 -19.28
C PRO A 206 25.78 24.71 -18.89
N SER A 207 24.65 25.39 -18.66
CA SER A 207 24.59 26.81 -18.36
C SER A 207 24.58 27.14 -16.86
N ARG A 208 24.12 26.22 -16.00
CA ARG A 208 23.91 26.48 -14.57
C ARG A 208 23.75 25.21 -13.74
N PRO A 209 24.11 25.23 -12.44
CA PRO A 209 23.64 24.21 -11.51
C PRO A 209 22.10 24.28 -11.36
N VAL A 210 21.49 23.13 -11.05
CA VAL A 210 20.04 23.02 -10.81
C VAL A 210 19.81 22.42 -9.43
N ASP A 211 19.01 23.10 -8.61
CA ASP A 211 18.41 22.60 -7.39
C ASP A 211 17.03 23.25 -7.27
N THR A 212 16.05 22.61 -7.89
CA THR A 212 14.68 23.11 -7.98
C THR A 212 13.79 22.23 -7.13
N ARG A 213 12.87 22.86 -6.40
CA ARG A 213 11.77 22.19 -5.71
C ARG A 213 10.45 22.69 -6.26
N GLY A 214 9.44 21.84 -6.21
CA GLY A 214 8.11 22.24 -6.64
C GLY A 214 7.04 21.27 -6.18
N GLN A 215 5.83 21.62 -6.57
CA GLN A 215 4.65 20.80 -6.41
C GLN A 215 4.00 20.63 -7.77
N ARG A 216 3.43 19.46 -8.05
CA ARG A 216 2.64 19.20 -9.26
C ARG A 216 1.45 18.31 -8.95
N SER A 217 0.42 18.41 -9.79
CA SER A 217 -0.73 17.51 -9.75
C SER A 217 -0.59 16.50 -10.88
N LEU A 218 -0.74 15.23 -10.55
CA LEU A 218 -0.71 14.10 -11.47
C LEU A 218 -2.07 13.42 -11.44
N SER A 219 -2.60 13.09 -12.61
CA SER A 219 -3.87 12.38 -12.74
C SER A 219 -3.60 11.00 -13.33
N LEU A 220 -4.17 9.98 -12.70
CA LEU A 220 -4.09 8.59 -13.13
C LEU A 220 -5.49 8.01 -13.28
N THR A 221 -5.64 7.13 -14.25
CA THR A 221 -6.88 6.39 -14.53
C THR A 221 -6.61 4.90 -14.42
N LEU A 222 -7.55 4.16 -13.85
CA LEU A 222 -7.48 2.72 -13.69
C LEU A 222 -7.70 2.03 -15.04
N HIS A 223 -6.76 1.18 -15.45
CA HIS A 223 -6.82 0.35 -16.64
C HIS A 223 -6.52 -1.10 -16.24
N GLY A 224 -7.57 -1.93 -16.13
CA GLY A 224 -7.43 -3.26 -15.55
C GLY A 224 -7.06 -3.17 -14.07
N ASP A 225 -5.90 -3.69 -13.70
CA ASP A 225 -5.37 -3.67 -12.33
C ASP A 225 -4.24 -2.64 -12.13
N GLU A 226 -3.97 -1.79 -13.14
CA GLU A 226 -2.89 -0.80 -13.13
C GLU A 226 -3.43 0.62 -13.28
N PHE A 227 -2.71 1.60 -12.74
CA PHE A 227 -3.00 3.02 -12.94
C PHE A 227 -2.06 3.61 -13.99
N LEU A 228 -2.64 4.23 -15.02
CA LEU A 228 -1.91 4.93 -16.07
C LEU A 228 -2.14 6.44 -16.00
N PHE A 229 -1.13 7.23 -16.31
CA PHE A 229 -1.20 8.69 -16.29
C PHE A 229 -2.06 9.24 -17.44
N SER A 230 -2.89 10.24 -17.13
CA SER A 230 -3.82 10.89 -18.05
C SER A 230 -3.94 12.39 -17.77
N PRO A 231 -3.68 13.26 -18.76
CA PRO A 231 -2.35 13.66 -19.26
C PRO A 231 -1.44 14.31 -18.21
N GLY A 232 -0.12 14.24 -18.43
CA GLY A 232 0.91 14.91 -17.61
C GLY A 232 1.86 13.94 -16.92
N LEU A 233 3.02 13.70 -17.53
CA LEU A 233 4.13 12.95 -16.91
C LEU A 233 5.22 13.86 -16.34
N MET A 234 5.22 15.15 -16.68
CA MET A 234 6.21 16.13 -16.25
C MET A 234 5.57 17.18 -15.36
#